data_AF-A0A096M892-F1
#
_entry.id   AF-A0A096M892-F1
#
_cell.length_a   1.000
_cell.length_b   1.000
_cell.length_c   1.000
_cell.angle_alpha   90.00
_cell.angle_beta   90.00
_cell.angle_gamma   90.00
#
_symmetry.space_group_name_H-M   'P 1'
#
loop_
_entity.id
_entity.type
_entity.pdbx_description
1 polymer ?
#
loop_
_entity_poly.entity_id
_entity_poly.type
_entity_poly.pdbx_seq_one_letter_code
_entity_poly.pdbx_strand_id
1 'polypeptide(L)'
;TRGSRDRIAELEAALAQERDTSRKLLGDKDREMAEIQAKMQQQLNDYEQLLDVKLALDMEINAYRKLLEGEEERWLKLSPSPSSHVTVSRASSSSRSVRTTQGKRKRIDVEEQEASSSVSIAHSASATGPICIDEIDTDGKFVCLLNNGDEDQAMVGYEMVQNVGNVASTYKFTPKYVLKAGHKVTIWASDAGVSSKPPSDLVWKNQSSWGSGEDVSMVLMNPQGEEVAKRITKYKIAEEDDQGDEDDYGIEAIEKDLQQQKDAHAAKRGCSIM
;
A
#
# COMPACT_ATOMS: atom_id res chain seq x y z
N THR A 1 -23.74 -56.16 -30.34
CA THR A 1 -24.52 -56.08 -29.08
C THR A 1 -25.07 -54.67 -28.92
N ARG A 2 -26.39 -54.51 -28.84
CA ARG A 2 -27.05 -53.18 -28.69
C ARG A 2 -26.53 -52.40 -27.46
N GLY A 3 -26.34 -53.08 -26.33
CA GLY A 3 -25.89 -52.45 -25.09
C GLY A 3 -24.51 -51.78 -25.14
N SER A 4 -23.61 -52.20 -26.04
CA SER A 4 -22.32 -51.52 -26.22
C SER A 4 -22.48 -50.15 -26.88
N ARG A 5 -23.45 -49.99 -27.79
CA ARG A 5 -23.76 -48.68 -28.40
C ARG A 5 -24.46 -47.76 -27.40
N ASP A 6 -25.38 -48.29 -26.60
CA ASP A 6 -26.07 -47.51 -25.58
C ASP A 6 -25.08 -46.97 -24.54
N ARG A 7 -24.10 -47.80 -24.13
CA ARG A 7 -23.05 -47.37 -23.20
C ARG A 7 -22.10 -46.32 -23.80
N ILE A 8 -21.78 -46.43 -25.09
CA ILE A 8 -20.98 -45.41 -25.78
C ILE A 8 -21.74 -44.08 -25.82
N ALA A 9 -23.03 -44.09 -26.19
CA ALA A 9 -23.85 -42.89 -26.25
C ALA A 9 -24.00 -42.23 -24.86
N GLU A 10 -24.15 -43.02 -23.80
CA GLU A 10 -24.20 -42.52 -22.42
C GLU A 10 -22.87 -41.85 -22.00
N LEU A 11 -21.73 -42.46 -22.32
CA LEU A 11 -20.41 -41.89 -22.01
C LEU A 11 -20.12 -40.61 -22.81
N GLU A 12 -20.53 -40.57 -24.08
CA GLU A 12 -20.43 -39.38 -24.93
C GLU A 12 -21.29 -38.24 -24.38
N ALA A 13 -22.52 -38.54 -23.92
CA ALA A 13 -23.40 -37.56 -23.29
C ALA A 13 -22.83 -37.03 -21.97
N ALA A 14 -22.28 -37.90 -21.12
CA ALA A 14 -21.64 -37.50 -19.87
C ALA A 14 -20.42 -36.61 -20.11
N LEU A 15 -19.59 -36.93 -21.11
CA LEU A 15 -18.42 -36.13 -21.47
C LEU A 15 -18.82 -34.77 -22.08
N ALA A 16 -19.91 -34.72 -22.86
CA ALA A 16 -20.47 -33.46 -23.34
C ALA A 16 -20.99 -32.59 -22.18
N GLN A 17 -21.69 -33.19 -21.23
CA GLN A 17 -22.17 -32.50 -20.03
C GLN A 17 -21.00 -31.93 -19.21
N GLU A 18 -19.93 -32.69 -19.00
CA GLU A 18 -18.75 -32.25 -18.24
C GLU A 18 -18.01 -31.09 -18.93
N ARG A 19 -17.96 -31.10 -20.27
CA ARG A 19 -17.42 -29.97 -21.03
C ARG A 19 -18.28 -28.72 -20.89
N ASP A 20 -19.60 -28.88 -20.89
CA ASP A 20 -20.54 -27.77 -20.73
C ASP A 20 -20.50 -27.18 -19.32
N THR A 21 -20.39 -28.00 -18.28
CA THR A 21 -20.23 -27.54 -16.89
C THR A 21 -18.90 -26.82 -16.71
N SER A 22 -17.81 -27.39 -17.22
CA SER A 22 -16.48 -26.76 -17.18
C SER A 22 -16.47 -25.40 -17.90
N ARG A 23 -17.07 -25.32 -19.10
CA ARG A 23 -17.17 -24.07 -19.86
C ARG A 23 -17.98 -23.00 -19.12
N LYS A 24 -19.09 -23.37 -18.46
CA LYS A 24 -19.88 -22.44 -17.66
C LYS A 24 -19.10 -21.92 -16.45
N LEU A 25 -18.43 -22.81 -15.74
CA LEU A 25 -17.62 -22.45 -14.58
C LEU A 25 -16.49 -21.49 -14.96
N LEU A 26 -15.81 -21.74 -16.08
CA LEU A 26 -14.79 -20.82 -16.60
C LEU A 26 -15.39 -19.45 -16.93
N GLY A 27 -16.53 -19.40 -17.62
CA GLY A 27 -17.21 -18.14 -17.94
C GLY A 27 -17.64 -17.35 -16.68
N ASP A 28 -18.09 -18.03 -15.63
CA ASP A 28 -18.41 -17.38 -14.36
C ASP A 28 -17.17 -16.81 -13.67
N LYS A 29 -16.04 -17.53 -13.75
CA LYS A 29 -14.75 -17.07 -13.21
C LYS A 29 -14.21 -15.88 -13.99
N ASP A 30 -14.29 -15.91 -15.31
CA ASP A 30 -13.87 -14.79 -16.17
C ASP A 30 -14.70 -13.53 -15.88
N ARG A 31 -16.01 -13.70 -15.65
CA ARG A 31 -16.89 -12.60 -15.23
C ARG A 31 -16.50 -12.06 -13.85
N GLU A 32 -16.25 -12.92 -12.88
CA GLU A 32 -15.80 -12.52 -11.54
C GLU A 32 -14.47 -11.75 -11.61
N MET A 33 -13.52 -12.21 -12.44
CA MET A 33 -12.26 -11.50 -12.68
C MET A 33 -12.49 -10.12 -13.32
N ALA A 34 -13.35 -10.03 -14.33
CA ALA A 34 -13.68 -8.76 -14.98
C ALA A 34 -14.36 -7.77 -14.01
N GLU A 35 -15.26 -8.25 -13.15
CA GLU A 35 -15.90 -7.43 -12.12
C GLU A 35 -14.89 -6.89 -11.10
N ILE A 36 -13.93 -7.72 -10.67
CA ILE A 36 -12.86 -7.32 -9.75
C ILE A 36 -11.93 -6.30 -10.41
N GLN A 37 -11.52 -6.53 -11.66
CA GLN A 37 -10.69 -5.59 -12.42
C GLN A 37 -11.38 -4.24 -12.60
N ALA A 38 -12.68 -4.23 -12.93
CA ALA A 38 -13.45 -3.01 -13.07
C ALA A 38 -13.53 -2.21 -11.75
N LYS A 39 -13.74 -2.90 -10.61
CA LYS A 39 -13.73 -2.27 -9.28
C LYS A 39 -12.36 -1.67 -8.94
N MET A 40 -11.29 -2.41 -9.24
CA MET A 40 -9.92 -1.91 -9.02
C MET A 40 -9.66 -0.65 -9.83
N GLN A 41 -10.03 -0.65 -11.11
CA GLN A 41 -9.89 0.53 -11.98
C GLN A 41 -10.70 1.72 -11.48
N GLN A 42 -11.92 1.47 -10.99
CA GLN A 42 -12.74 2.51 -10.40
C GLN A 42 -12.09 3.11 -9.16
N GLN A 43 -11.55 2.27 -8.26
CA GLN A 43 -10.86 2.77 -7.07
C GLN A 43 -9.65 3.63 -7.42
N LEU A 44 -8.84 3.24 -8.42
CA LEU A 44 -7.71 4.04 -8.88
C LEU A 44 -8.15 5.43 -9.37
N ASN A 45 -9.22 5.49 -10.14
CA ASN A 45 -9.80 6.76 -10.62
C ASN A 45 -10.33 7.61 -9.46
N ASP A 46 -11.00 7.00 -8.48
CA ASP A 46 -11.49 7.71 -7.29
C ASP A 46 -10.32 8.27 -6.45
N TYR A 47 -9.19 7.53 -6.35
CA TYR A 47 -7.98 8.01 -5.68
C TYR A 47 -7.30 9.16 -6.44
N GLU A 48 -7.22 9.09 -7.76
CA GLU A 48 -6.67 10.18 -8.61
C GLU A 48 -7.48 11.48 -8.42
N GLN A 49 -8.82 11.39 -8.47
CA GLN A 49 -9.69 12.53 -8.22
C GLN A 49 -9.53 13.09 -6.80
N LEU A 50 -9.33 12.23 -5.79
CA LEU A 50 -9.10 12.67 -4.43
C LEU A 50 -7.75 13.38 -4.27
N LEU A 51 -6.71 12.89 -4.96
CA LEU A 51 -5.40 13.53 -5.02
C LEU A 51 -5.50 14.93 -5.64
N ASP A 52 -6.21 15.06 -6.76
CA ASP A 52 -6.47 16.36 -7.41
C ASP A 52 -7.12 17.36 -6.46
N VAL A 53 -8.17 16.93 -5.74
CA VAL A 53 -8.84 17.76 -4.73
C VAL A 53 -7.86 18.16 -3.63
N LYS A 54 -7.02 17.24 -3.16
CA LYS A 54 -6.01 17.52 -2.14
C LYS A 54 -4.98 18.55 -2.63
N LEU A 55 -4.51 18.44 -3.86
CA LEU A 55 -3.57 19.40 -4.45
C LEU A 55 -4.20 20.80 -4.55
N ALA A 56 -5.47 20.87 -4.97
CA ALA A 56 -6.21 22.13 -4.98
C ALA A 56 -6.31 22.76 -3.58
N LEU A 57 -6.62 21.96 -2.55
CA LEU A 57 -6.69 22.42 -1.16
C LEU A 57 -5.33 22.90 -0.65
N ASP A 58 -4.24 22.22 -0.98
CA ASP A 58 -2.89 22.66 -0.61
C ASP A 58 -2.52 23.99 -1.27
N MET A 59 -2.92 24.19 -2.53
CA MET A 59 -2.76 25.47 -3.22
C MET A 59 -3.55 26.58 -2.52
N GLU A 60 -4.79 26.31 -2.10
CA GLU A 60 -5.62 27.25 -1.34
C GLU A 60 -4.99 27.59 0.01
N ILE A 61 -4.54 26.59 0.79
CA ILE A 61 -3.88 26.80 2.09
C ILE A 61 -2.63 27.67 1.92
N ASN A 62 -1.82 27.39 0.90
CA ASN A 62 -0.63 28.19 0.62
C ASN A 62 -0.97 29.62 0.20
N ALA A 63 -2.06 29.82 -0.55
CA ALA A 63 -2.55 31.15 -0.88
C ALA A 63 -3.01 31.91 0.38
N TYR A 64 -3.74 31.24 1.28
CA TYR A 64 -4.16 31.83 2.55
C TYR A 64 -2.99 32.20 3.46
N ARG A 65 -1.97 31.32 3.57
CA ARG A 65 -0.73 31.61 4.33
C ARG A 65 -0.02 32.86 3.79
N LYS A 66 0.17 32.94 2.47
CA LYS A 66 0.82 34.11 1.83
C LYS A 66 0.06 35.41 2.03
N LEU A 67 -1.28 35.36 2.06
CA LEU A 67 -2.09 36.54 2.32
C LEU A 67 -1.91 37.04 3.76
N LEU A 68 -1.90 36.13 4.74
CA LEU A 68 -1.65 36.45 6.15
C LEU A 68 -0.24 37.01 6.37
N GLU A 69 0.79 36.41 5.78
CA GLU A 69 2.16 36.92 5.84
C GLU A 69 2.26 38.37 5.30
N GLY A 70 1.55 38.66 4.21
CA GLY A 70 1.49 40.00 3.63
C GLY A 70 0.74 41.04 4.49
N GLU A 71 -0.24 40.60 5.28
CA GLU A 71 -0.89 41.46 6.28
C GLU A 71 0.03 41.71 7.47
N GLU A 72 0.66 40.68 8.03
CA GLU A 72 1.59 40.81 9.16
C GLU A 72 2.75 41.76 8.86
N GLU A 73 3.32 41.70 7.65
CA GLU A 73 4.33 42.67 7.21
C GLU A 73 3.83 44.12 7.16
N ARG A 74 2.55 44.33 6.83
CA ARG A 74 1.92 45.65 6.82
C ARG A 74 1.65 46.13 8.25
N TRP A 75 1.21 45.25 9.14
CA TRP A 75 1.03 45.55 10.57
C TRP A 75 2.36 45.87 11.26
N LEU A 76 3.43 45.14 10.94
CA LEU A 76 4.79 45.42 11.44
C LEU A 76 5.34 46.78 10.98
N LYS A 77 4.97 47.23 9.77
CA LYS A 77 5.37 48.54 9.22
C LYS A 77 4.49 49.70 9.70
N LEU A 78 3.39 49.44 10.40
CA LEU A 78 2.44 50.44 10.89
C LEU A 78 2.50 50.68 12.41
N SER A 79 3.46 50.09 13.12
CA SER A 79 3.73 50.40 14.53
C SER A 79 4.93 51.37 14.66
N PRO A 80 4.71 52.70 14.66
CA PRO A 80 5.71 53.63 15.16
C PRO A 80 5.74 53.53 16.69
N SER A 81 6.68 52.73 17.22
CA SER A 81 7.04 52.80 18.64
C SER A 81 7.60 54.21 18.95
N PRO A 82 7.06 54.96 19.93
CA PRO A 82 7.60 56.25 20.30
C PRO A 82 8.73 56.05 21.31
N SER A 83 9.97 55.98 20.84
CA SER A 83 11.13 56.23 21.71
C SER A 83 11.81 57.52 21.27
N SER A 84 11.59 58.54 22.09
CA SER A 84 12.27 59.82 22.08
C SER A 84 13.78 59.68 22.00
N HIS A 85 14.40 60.26 20.97
CA HIS A 85 15.52 61.18 21.17
C HIS A 85 15.58 62.19 20.01
N VAL A 86 15.42 63.46 20.40
CA VAL A 86 15.65 64.65 19.59
C VAL A 86 17.14 64.76 19.31
N THR A 87 17.52 64.79 18.02
CA THR A 87 18.56 65.71 17.52
C THR A 87 18.17 66.19 16.13
N VAL A 88 18.08 67.51 16.02
CA VAL A 88 17.79 68.25 14.79
C VAL A 88 19.05 68.31 13.95
N SER A 89 18.97 67.98 12.66
CA SER A 89 19.74 68.68 11.61
C SER A 89 19.09 68.52 10.25
N ARG A 90 18.88 69.66 9.63
CA ARG A 90 18.28 69.90 8.32
C ARG A 90 19.36 69.75 7.24
N ALA A 91 19.07 69.09 6.12
CA ALA A 91 19.30 69.64 4.79
C ALA A 91 18.76 68.69 3.70
N SER A 92 18.30 69.34 2.64
CA SER A 92 17.46 68.89 1.54
C SER A 92 18.11 67.96 0.51
N SER A 93 17.21 67.40 -0.31
CA SER A 93 17.34 67.08 -1.74
C SER A 93 17.86 65.68 -2.12
N SER A 94 16.94 64.84 -2.61
CA SER A 94 16.85 64.60 -4.06
C SER A 94 15.76 63.57 -4.38
N SER A 95 14.76 64.07 -5.08
CA SER A 95 13.74 63.37 -5.85
C SER A 95 14.33 62.36 -6.85
N ARG A 96 13.96 61.08 -6.75
CA ARG A 96 14.00 60.08 -7.84
C ARG A 96 12.86 59.08 -7.62
N SER A 97 11.73 59.27 -8.29
CA SER A 97 11.36 58.68 -9.60
C SER A 97 10.85 57.25 -9.48
N VAL A 98 9.54 57.13 -9.64
CA VAL A 98 8.80 55.89 -9.89
C VAL A 98 9.27 55.30 -11.21
N ARG A 99 9.72 54.04 -11.22
CA ARG A 99 9.72 53.20 -12.42
C ARG A 99 9.25 51.79 -12.07
N THR A 100 8.05 51.49 -12.52
CA THR A 100 7.55 50.15 -12.81
C THR A 100 8.38 49.57 -13.96
N THR A 101 9.08 48.47 -13.73
CA THR A 101 9.60 47.63 -14.82
C THR A 101 9.45 46.16 -14.44
N GLN A 102 8.77 45.44 -15.33
CA GLN A 102 8.52 44.01 -15.32
C GLN A 102 9.72 43.19 -14.81
N GLY A 103 9.59 42.63 -13.61
CA GLY A 103 10.41 41.50 -13.19
C GLY A 103 9.80 40.22 -13.74
N LYS A 104 10.48 39.59 -14.71
CA LYS A 104 10.21 38.23 -15.18
C LYS A 104 10.10 37.31 -13.96
N ARG A 105 8.89 36.86 -13.63
CA ARG A 105 8.68 35.72 -12.74
C ARG A 105 9.30 34.51 -13.44
N LYS A 106 10.48 34.10 -12.99
CA LYS A 106 11.05 32.78 -13.30
C LYS A 106 10.06 31.77 -12.70
N ARG A 107 9.20 31.18 -13.54
CA ARG A 107 8.50 29.94 -13.22
C ARG A 107 9.58 28.96 -12.80
N ILE A 108 9.60 28.64 -11.52
CA ILE A 108 10.29 27.45 -11.05
C ILE A 108 9.32 26.35 -11.42
N ASP A 109 9.65 25.67 -12.50
CA ASP A 109 9.04 24.42 -12.90
C ASP A 109 9.43 23.42 -11.81
N VAL A 110 8.50 23.14 -10.91
CA VAL A 110 8.64 22.01 -10.00
C VAL A 110 8.23 20.84 -10.86
N GLU A 111 9.22 20.19 -11.46
CA GLU A 111 9.08 18.86 -12.04
C GLU A 111 8.77 17.92 -10.86
N GLU A 112 7.50 17.86 -10.47
CA GLU A 112 6.97 16.83 -9.60
C GLU A 112 7.06 15.53 -10.39
N GLN A 113 8.17 14.81 -10.19
CA GLN A 113 8.24 13.41 -10.53
C GLN A 113 7.25 12.67 -9.62
N GLU A 114 6.00 12.62 -10.04
CA GLU A 114 5.05 11.63 -9.55
C GLU A 114 5.46 10.27 -10.13
N ALA A 115 6.45 9.65 -9.49
CA ALA A 115 6.59 8.20 -9.57
C ALA A 115 5.44 7.62 -8.73
N SER A 116 4.26 7.52 -9.33
CA SER A 116 3.11 6.85 -8.75
C SER A 116 3.33 5.33 -8.85
N SER A 117 4.34 4.83 -8.12
CA SER A 117 4.47 3.39 -7.88
C SER A 117 3.19 2.95 -7.18
N SER A 118 2.38 2.13 -7.85
CA SER A 118 1.14 1.63 -7.28
C SER A 118 1.46 0.57 -6.23
N VAL A 119 1.74 1.02 -5.00
CA VAL A 119 1.90 0.14 -3.84
C VAL A 119 0.52 -0.28 -3.36
N SER A 120 0.23 -1.58 -3.42
CA SER A 120 -0.98 -2.16 -2.85
C SER A 120 -0.69 -2.77 -1.48
N ILE A 121 -1.55 -2.49 -0.50
CA ILE A 121 -1.41 -2.95 0.88
C ILE A 121 -2.50 -3.99 1.15
N ALA A 122 -2.10 -5.19 1.55
CA ALA A 122 -3.01 -6.27 1.91
C ALA A 122 -2.93 -6.57 3.41
N HIS A 123 -4.08 -6.61 4.09
CA HIS A 123 -4.18 -6.98 5.49
C HIS A 123 -4.78 -8.39 5.67
N SER A 124 -4.30 -9.14 6.64
CA SER A 124 -4.89 -10.41 7.06
C SER A 124 -4.85 -10.49 8.58
N ALA A 125 -5.96 -10.84 9.22
CA ALA A 125 -6.05 -10.92 10.69
C ALA A 125 -6.79 -12.18 11.14
N SER A 126 -6.40 -12.69 12.31
CA SER A 126 -7.02 -13.84 12.99
C SER A 126 -7.01 -13.62 14.50
N ALA A 127 -8.01 -14.14 15.19
CA ALA A 127 -8.08 -14.16 16.64
C ALA A 127 -8.82 -15.42 17.10
N THR A 128 -8.26 -16.08 18.12
CA THR A 128 -8.85 -17.26 18.77
C THR A 128 -9.59 -16.87 20.04
N GLY A 129 -9.18 -15.75 20.67
CA GLY A 129 -9.75 -15.23 21.92
C GLY A 129 -10.47 -13.89 21.75
N PRO A 130 -10.84 -13.23 22.88
CA PRO A 130 -11.56 -11.96 22.87
C PRO A 130 -10.70 -10.79 22.39
N ILE A 131 -9.37 -10.91 22.43
CA ILE A 131 -8.45 -9.86 22.00
C ILE A 131 -8.07 -10.08 20.54
N CYS A 132 -8.23 -9.06 19.72
CA CYS A 132 -7.75 -9.04 18.34
C CYS A 132 -6.79 -7.88 18.10
N ILE A 133 -5.93 -8.03 17.09
CA ILE A 133 -5.09 -6.94 16.58
C ILE A 133 -5.93 -6.16 15.57
N ASP A 134 -6.43 -5.02 16.01
CA ASP A 134 -7.42 -4.21 15.30
C ASP A 134 -6.82 -3.37 14.18
N GLU A 135 -5.59 -2.88 14.38
CA GLU A 135 -4.91 -2.03 13.41
C GLU A 135 -3.39 -2.13 13.55
N ILE A 136 -2.68 -2.05 12.42
CA ILE A 136 -1.24 -1.83 12.35
C ILE A 136 -1.05 -0.59 11.48
N ASP A 137 -0.38 0.41 12.02
CA ASP A 137 -0.09 1.65 11.31
C ASP A 137 0.81 1.40 10.10
N THR A 138 0.48 2.00 8.96
CA THR A 138 1.25 1.84 7.70
C THR A 138 2.60 2.53 7.76
N ASP A 139 2.71 3.58 8.57
CA ASP A 139 3.98 4.28 8.84
C ASP A 139 4.80 3.60 9.95
N GLY A 140 4.28 2.52 10.51
CA GLY A 140 4.93 1.73 11.53
C GLY A 140 5.14 2.43 12.87
N LYS A 141 4.25 3.37 13.23
CA LYS A 141 4.32 4.11 14.50
C LYS A 141 3.55 3.45 15.63
N PHE A 142 2.52 2.66 15.34
CA PHE A 142 1.72 2.02 16.37
C PHE A 142 1.03 0.73 15.92
N VAL A 143 0.55 -0.01 16.91
CA VAL A 143 -0.36 -1.14 16.76
C VAL A 143 -1.49 -1.00 17.76
N CYS A 144 -2.72 -1.27 17.32
CA CYS A 144 -3.92 -1.18 18.14
C CYS A 144 -4.48 -2.58 18.40
N LEU A 145 -4.78 -2.86 19.67
CA LEU A 145 -5.51 -4.05 20.09
C LEU A 145 -6.93 -3.66 20.50
N LEU A 146 -7.89 -4.54 20.24
CA LEU A 146 -9.28 -4.40 20.66
C LEU A 146 -9.67 -5.62 21.49
N ASN A 147 -10.33 -5.39 22.62
CA ASN A 147 -11.09 -6.43 23.29
C ASN A 147 -12.50 -6.45 22.72
N ASN A 148 -12.78 -7.45 21.88
CA ASN A 148 -14.08 -7.70 21.27
C ASN A 148 -14.92 -8.71 22.07
N GLY A 149 -14.49 -9.08 23.27
CA GLY A 149 -15.27 -9.87 24.21
C GLY A 149 -16.13 -9.00 25.13
N ASP A 150 -17.02 -9.66 25.87
CA ASP A 150 -17.95 -9.03 26.81
C ASP A 150 -17.37 -8.87 28.23
N GLU A 151 -16.17 -9.40 28.48
CA GLU A 151 -15.50 -9.38 29.77
C GLU A 151 -14.16 -8.64 29.72
N ASP A 152 -13.77 -8.04 30.85
CA ASP A 152 -12.47 -7.39 31.01
C ASP A 152 -11.34 -8.44 30.98
N GLN A 153 -10.35 -8.22 30.11
CA GLN A 153 -9.22 -9.15 29.95
C GLN A 153 -7.98 -8.63 30.67
N ALA A 154 -7.52 -9.37 31.68
CA ALA A 154 -6.20 -9.13 32.27
C ALA A 154 -5.11 -9.55 31.26
N MET A 155 -4.19 -8.64 30.96
CA MET A 155 -3.10 -8.88 29.98
C MET A 155 -1.79 -9.30 30.65
N VAL A 156 -1.82 -9.65 31.94
CA VAL A 156 -0.63 -10.12 32.66
C VAL A 156 -0.05 -11.37 31.99
N GLY A 157 1.24 -11.31 31.66
CA GLY A 157 1.95 -12.42 30.99
C GLY A 157 1.69 -12.53 29.49
N TYR A 158 0.83 -11.69 28.91
CA TYR A 158 0.71 -11.61 27.46
C TYR A 158 1.94 -10.94 26.87
N GLU A 159 2.32 -11.41 25.69
CA GLU A 159 3.45 -10.88 24.92
C GLU A 159 3.00 -10.62 23.49
N MET A 160 3.29 -9.44 22.97
CA MET A 160 3.06 -9.11 21.56
C MET A 160 4.39 -9.17 20.82
N VAL A 161 4.47 -10.04 19.83
CA VAL A 161 5.65 -10.26 19.00
C VAL A 161 5.42 -9.59 17.65
N GLN A 162 6.29 -8.66 17.33
CA GLN A 162 6.41 -8.06 16.02
C GLN A 162 7.47 -8.83 15.23
N ASN A 163 7.18 -9.17 13.98
CA ASN A 163 8.18 -9.59 13.00
C ASN A 163 8.13 -8.66 11.78
N VAL A 164 9.27 -8.06 11.46
CA VAL A 164 9.49 -7.23 10.27
C VAL A 164 10.73 -7.79 9.57
N GLY A 165 10.55 -8.32 8.36
CA GLY A 165 11.58 -9.11 7.69
C GLY A 165 12.10 -10.27 8.57
N ASN A 166 13.39 -10.24 8.90
CA ASN A 166 14.06 -11.25 9.75
C ASN A 166 14.23 -10.81 11.22
N VAL A 167 13.71 -9.64 11.59
CA VAL A 167 13.87 -9.09 12.94
C VAL A 167 12.58 -9.29 13.73
N ALA A 168 12.70 -9.95 14.88
CA ALA A 168 11.60 -10.11 15.83
C ALA A 168 11.81 -9.24 17.06
N SER A 169 10.77 -8.53 17.48
CA SER A 169 10.76 -7.69 18.69
C SER A 169 9.57 -8.05 19.56
N THR A 170 9.74 -8.05 20.88
CA THR A 170 8.67 -8.45 21.82
C THR A 170 8.31 -7.34 22.79
N TYR A 171 7.02 -7.03 22.86
CA TYR A 171 6.41 -6.15 23.85
C TYR A 171 5.73 -6.97 24.93
N LYS A 172 5.97 -6.63 26.21
CA LYS A 172 5.35 -7.30 27.35
C LYS A 172 4.42 -6.35 28.08
N PHE A 173 3.19 -6.80 28.33
CA PHE A 173 2.22 -6.02 29.10
C PHE A 173 2.63 -5.95 30.58
N THR A 174 2.31 -4.84 31.23
CA THR A 174 2.55 -4.73 32.67
C THR A 174 1.59 -5.65 33.45
N PRO A 175 2.00 -6.22 34.60
CA PRO A 175 1.18 -7.18 35.34
C PRO A 175 -0.17 -6.65 35.83
N LYS A 176 -0.36 -5.33 35.89
CA LYS A 176 -1.60 -4.68 36.33
C LYS A 176 -2.49 -4.23 35.18
N TYR A 177 -2.06 -4.43 33.94
CA TYR A 177 -2.79 -3.94 32.78
C TYR A 177 -4.02 -4.82 32.50
N VAL A 178 -5.17 -4.18 32.36
CA VAL A 178 -6.45 -4.81 32.04
C VAL A 178 -7.06 -4.07 30.86
N LEU A 179 -7.37 -4.80 29.79
CA LEU A 179 -8.08 -4.27 28.64
C LEU A 179 -9.58 -4.53 28.82
N LYS A 180 -10.33 -3.45 29.06
CA LYS A 180 -11.77 -3.55 29.30
C LYS A 180 -12.54 -4.07 28.10
N ALA A 181 -13.69 -4.71 28.35
CA ALA A 181 -14.61 -5.15 27.29
C ALA A 181 -14.97 -3.99 26.34
N GLY A 182 -14.89 -4.21 25.04
CA GLY A 182 -15.16 -3.20 24.00
C GLY A 182 -14.13 -2.07 23.88
N HIS A 183 -13.06 -2.06 24.67
CA HIS A 183 -12.05 -1.00 24.65
C HIS A 183 -10.86 -1.37 23.77
N LYS A 184 -10.21 -0.32 23.26
CA LYS A 184 -8.96 -0.40 22.50
C LYS A 184 -7.76 0.06 23.33
N VAL A 185 -6.59 -0.45 22.97
CA VAL A 185 -5.30 0.03 23.43
C VAL A 185 -4.34 0.17 22.27
N THR A 186 -3.67 1.31 22.22
CA THR A 186 -2.67 1.63 21.22
C THR A 186 -1.29 1.54 21.85
N ILE A 187 -0.42 0.75 21.23
CA ILE A 187 0.98 0.60 21.62
C ILE A 187 1.82 1.34 20.59
N TRP A 188 2.37 2.47 21.03
CA TRP A 188 3.16 3.39 20.23
C TRP A 188 4.64 3.03 20.25
N ALA A 189 5.33 3.19 19.13
CA ALA A 189 6.79 3.20 19.07
C ALA A 189 7.37 4.35 19.91
N SER A 190 8.61 4.18 20.36
CA SER A 190 9.31 5.13 21.24
C SER A 190 9.55 6.51 20.63
N ASP A 191 9.62 6.59 19.31
CA ASP A 191 9.89 7.78 18.49
C ASP A 191 8.61 8.38 17.86
N ALA A 192 7.44 7.82 18.14
CA ALA A 192 6.16 8.31 17.61
C ALA A 192 5.76 9.71 18.14
N GLY A 193 6.49 10.26 19.11
CA GLY A 193 6.21 11.58 19.70
C GLY A 193 5.01 11.60 20.66
N VAL A 194 4.46 10.44 21.02
CA VAL A 194 3.30 10.29 21.91
C VAL A 194 3.75 9.98 23.34
N SER A 195 3.16 10.68 24.31
CA SER A 195 3.36 10.39 25.73
C SER A 195 2.43 9.25 26.19
N SER A 196 2.96 8.32 26.98
CA SER A 196 2.20 7.19 27.53
C SER A 196 1.05 7.66 28.44
N LYS A 197 -0.19 7.24 28.14
CA LYS A 197 -1.41 7.54 28.89
C LYS A 197 -2.22 6.25 29.11
N PRO A 198 -1.83 5.39 30.08
CA PRO A 198 -2.58 4.18 30.38
C PRO A 198 -4.02 4.49 30.84
N PRO A 199 -5.02 3.67 30.47
CA PRO A 199 -4.86 2.39 29.77
C PRO A 199 -4.82 2.50 28.24
N SER A 200 -5.30 3.60 27.65
CA SER A 200 -5.53 3.70 26.21
C SER A 200 -4.25 3.79 25.37
N ASP A 201 -3.23 4.50 25.85
CA ASP A 201 -1.99 4.71 25.13
C ASP A 201 -0.80 4.17 25.92
N LEU A 202 -0.11 3.19 25.35
CA LEU A 202 1.11 2.61 25.90
C LEU A 202 2.28 2.91 24.96
N VAL A 203 3.50 2.98 25.50
CA VAL A 203 4.70 3.23 24.70
C VAL A 203 5.67 2.06 24.81
N TRP A 204 6.09 1.54 23.67
CA TRP A 204 7.12 0.53 23.52
C TRP A 204 8.51 1.20 23.53
N LYS A 205 8.99 1.47 24.75
CA LYS A 205 10.18 2.32 24.99
C LYS A 205 11.47 1.89 24.29
N ASN A 206 11.63 0.60 24.02
CA ASN A 206 12.85 0.05 23.43
C ASN A 206 12.69 -0.30 21.94
N GLN A 207 11.61 0.18 21.30
CA GLN A 207 11.35 -0.07 19.89
C GLN A 207 11.07 1.25 19.17
N SER A 208 11.88 1.57 18.17
CA SER A 208 11.60 2.67 17.24
C SER A 208 10.53 2.23 16.24
N SER A 209 10.01 3.20 15.49
CA SER A 209 9.15 2.93 14.35
C SER A 209 9.84 1.95 13.40
N TRP A 210 9.05 1.04 12.85
CA TRP A 210 9.56 -0.04 12.00
C TRP A 210 9.52 0.31 10.50
N GLY A 211 9.24 1.56 10.17
CA GLY A 211 9.20 2.05 8.80
C GLY A 211 7.93 1.66 8.03
N SER A 212 7.82 2.22 6.83
CA SER A 212 6.75 1.99 5.87
C SER A 212 7.22 1.09 4.73
N GLY A 213 6.33 0.28 4.16
CA GLY A 213 6.60 -0.45 2.91
C GLY A 213 7.20 -1.85 3.06
N GLU A 214 7.48 -2.32 4.28
CA GLU A 214 7.93 -3.70 4.54
C GLU A 214 6.81 -4.56 5.12
N ASP A 215 6.78 -5.85 4.76
CA ASP A 215 5.83 -6.81 5.33
C ASP A 215 6.00 -6.89 6.86
N VAL A 216 4.91 -6.63 7.58
CA VAL A 216 4.85 -6.66 9.04
C VAL A 216 3.89 -7.74 9.49
N SER A 217 4.30 -8.56 10.46
CA SER A 217 3.38 -9.41 11.22
C SER A 217 3.42 -9.07 12.70
N MET A 218 2.25 -8.98 13.31
CA MET A 218 2.05 -8.82 14.74
C MET A 218 1.34 -10.07 15.25
N VAL A 219 1.84 -10.65 16.32
CA VAL A 219 1.31 -11.85 16.95
C VAL A 219 1.14 -11.57 18.44
N LEU A 220 -0.04 -11.86 18.98
CA LEU A 220 -0.30 -11.81 20.40
C LEU A 220 -0.25 -13.23 20.97
N MET A 221 0.63 -13.44 21.94
CA MET A 221 0.79 -14.69 22.67
C MET A 221 0.21 -14.57 24.07
N ASN A 222 -0.47 -15.61 24.53
CA ASN A 222 -0.94 -15.72 25.91
C ASN A 222 0.20 -16.14 26.85
N PRO A 223 0.00 -16.10 28.19
CA PRO A 223 1.00 -16.52 29.17
C PRO A 223 1.46 -17.99 29.04
N GLN A 224 0.68 -18.81 28.35
CA GLN A 224 0.97 -20.22 28.06
C GLN A 224 1.87 -20.39 26.83
N GLY A 225 2.14 -19.31 26.09
CA GLY A 225 2.95 -19.31 24.86
C GLY A 225 2.17 -19.66 23.59
N GLU A 226 0.83 -19.64 23.64
CA GLU A 226 -0.02 -19.92 22.49
C GLU A 226 -0.38 -18.63 21.75
N GLU A 227 -0.40 -18.68 20.41
CA GLU A 227 -0.90 -17.60 19.57
C GLU A 227 -2.42 -17.45 19.73
N VAL A 228 -2.85 -16.29 20.21
CA VAL A 228 -4.28 -15.97 20.40
C VAL A 228 -4.80 -14.93 19.42
N ALA A 229 -3.92 -14.14 18.80
CA ALA A 229 -4.28 -13.27 17.70
C ALA A 229 -3.08 -12.98 16.81
N LYS A 230 -3.32 -12.71 15.53
CA LYS A 230 -2.31 -12.36 14.56
C LYS A 230 -2.85 -11.40 13.54
N ARG A 231 -2.01 -10.48 13.09
CA ARG A 231 -2.29 -9.62 11.94
C ARG A 231 -1.05 -9.45 11.10
N ILE A 232 -1.22 -9.48 9.79
CA ILE A 232 -0.18 -9.34 8.80
C ILE A 232 -0.58 -8.18 7.89
N THR A 233 0.36 -7.27 7.66
CA THR A 233 0.28 -6.22 6.64
C THR A 233 1.34 -6.54 5.60
N LYS A 234 0.93 -6.75 4.35
CA LYS A 234 1.83 -7.01 3.22
C LYS A 234 1.82 -5.86 2.23
N TYR A 235 3.00 -5.45 1.78
CA TYR A 235 3.17 -4.42 0.78
C TYR A 235 3.56 -5.07 -0.54
N LYS A 236 2.75 -4.86 -1.57
CA LYS A 236 3.04 -5.30 -2.93
C LYS A 236 3.30 -4.05 -3.76
N ILE A 237 4.52 -3.91 -4.24
CA ILE A 237 4.83 -2.96 -5.30
C ILE A 237 4.35 -3.60 -6.60
N ALA A 238 3.45 -2.95 -7.33
CA ALA A 238 3.20 -3.36 -8.71
C ALA A 238 4.49 -3.11 -9.49
N GLU A 239 5.10 -4.17 -9.99
CA GLU A 239 6.15 -4.02 -11.00
C GLU A 239 5.46 -3.40 -12.22
N GLU A 240 5.91 -2.21 -12.61
CA GLU A 240 5.60 -1.68 -13.94
C GLU A 240 6.19 -2.67 -14.93
N ASP A 241 5.33 -3.42 -15.64
CA ASP A 241 5.74 -4.16 -16.83
C ASP A 241 6.36 -3.13 -17.79
N ASP A 242 7.69 -3.08 -17.83
CA ASP A 242 8.47 -2.38 -18.85
C ASP A 242 8.19 -3.08 -20.19
N GLN A 243 7.06 -2.74 -20.81
CA GLN A 243 6.84 -2.97 -22.23
C GLN A 243 7.67 -1.94 -23.01
N GLY A 244 8.97 -2.20 -23.05
CA GLY A 244 9.95 -1.54 -23.89
C GLY A 244 10.60 -2.54 -24.85
N ASP A 245 9.99 -2.67 -26.03
CA ASP A 245 10.58 -3.12 -27.29
C ASP A 245 11.22 -4.54 -27.34
N GLU A 246 10.39 -5.57 -27.48
CA GLU A 246 10.82 -6.78 -28.22
C GLU A 246 10.89 -6.45 -29.71
N ASP A 247 12.06 -6.03 -30.16
CA ASP A 247 12.43 -6.01 -31.57
C ASP A 247 12.25 -7.42 -32.16
N ASP A 248 11.21 -7.56 -32.98
CA ASP A 248 10.96 -8.65 -33.92
C ASP A 248 12.18 -8.86 -34.84
N TYR A 249 13.13 -9.70 -34.42
CA TYR A 249 14.15 -10.28 -35.30
C TYR A 249 14.54 -11.70 -34.84
N GLY A 250 13.94 -12.70 -35.49
CA GLY A 250 14.67 -13.94 -35.80
C GLY A 250 14.13 -15.26 -35.26
N ILE A 251 12.90 -15.65 -35.61
CA ILE A 251 12.51 -17.07 -35.67
C ILE A 251 12.27 -17.48 -37.12
N GLU A 252 13.35 -17.60 -37.89
CA GLU A 252 13.35 -18.37 -39.15
C GLU A 252 14.70 -19.07 -39.32
N ALA A 253 14.97 -20.16 -38.58
CA ALA A 253 16.12 -21.02 -38.92
C ALA A 253 16.11 -22.46 -38.38
N ILE A 254 15.12 -22.94 -37.62
CA ILE A 254 15.24 -24.27 -36.96
C ILE A 254 14.18 -25.29 -37.39
N GLU A 255 13.15 -24.90 -38.15
CA GLU A 255 12.10 -25.85 -38.57
C GLU A 255 12.30 -26.50 -39.96
N LYS A 256 13.48 -26.35 -40.58
CA LYS A 256 13.79 -27.05 -41.85
C LYS A 256 14.71 -28.27 -41.75
N ASP A 257 15.32 -28.54 -40.60
CA ASP A 257 16.27 -29.67 -40.47
C ASP A 257 15.69 -30.93 -39.83
N LEU A 258 14.48 -30.90 -39.25
CA LEU A 258 13.86 -32.09 -38.64
C LEU A 258 12.97 -32.91 -39.58
N GLN A 259 12.62 -32.38 -40.76
CA GLN A 259 11.78 -33.10 -41.72
C GLN A 259 12.58 -33.85 -42.81
N GLN A 260 13.88 -33.58 -42.96
CA GLN A 260 14.70 -34.26 -43.96
C GLN A 260 15.42 -35.53 -43.45
N GLN A 261 15.34 -35.81 -42.14
CA GLN A 261 15.97 -36.99 -41.54
C GLN A 261 15.01 -38.18 -41.28
N LYS A 262 13.69 -38.01 -41.50
CA LYS A 262 12.72 -39.11 -41.36
C LYS A 262 12.40 -39.87 -42.67
N ASP A 263 12.70 -39.29 -43.84
CA ASP A 263 12.41 -39.94 -45.13
C ASP A 263 13.58 -40.76 -45.70
N ALA A 264 14.78 -40.67 -45.12
CA ALA A 264 15.94 -41.43 -45.58
C ALA A 264 16.01 -42.89 -45.06
N HIS A 265 15.21 -43.25 -44.05
CA HIS A 265 15.28 -44.56 -43.40
C HIS A 265 14.18 -45.57 -43.79
N ALA A 266 13.18 -45.15 -44.56
CA ALA A 266 12.06 -46.02 -44.96
C ALA A 266 12.19 -46.65 -46.37
N ALA A 267 13.16 -46.22 -47.18
CA ALA A 267 13.30 -46.67 -48.58
C ALA A 267 14.57 -47.49 -48.82
N LYS A 268 14.71 -48.66 -48.17
CA LYS A 268 15.74 -49.66 -48.56
C LYS A 268 15.51 -51.06 -47.98
N ARG A 269 14.34 -51.66 -48.20
CA ARG A 269 14.18 -53.13 -48.19
C ARG A 269 13.17 -53.56 -49.25
N GLY A 270 13.66 -53.96 -50.42
CA GLY A 270 12.82 -54.49 -51.49
C GLY A 270 13.57 -54.82 -52.79
N CYS A 271 14.10 -56.05 -52.84
CA CYS A 271 14.29 -56.92 -54.03
C CYS A 271 15.39 -56.64 -55.09
N SER A 272 16.27 -57.65 -55.29
CA SER A 272 16.48 -58.40 -56.56
C SER A 272 17.81 -59.19 -56.44
N ILE A 273 17.77 -60.50 -56.14
CA ILE A 273 17.87 -61.64 -57.07
C ILE A 273 19.23 -61.75 -57.79
N MET A 274 20.00 -62.78 -57.44
CA MET A 274 20.55 -63.83 -58.33
C MET A 274 20.93 -65.05 -57.49
#